data_AF-A0A9D5JL50-F1
#
_entry.id   AF-A0A9D5JL50-F1
#
_cell.length_a   1.000
_cell.length_b   1.000
_cell.length_c   1.000
_cell.angle_alpha   90.00
_cell.angle_beta   90.00
_cell.angle_gamma   90.00
#
_symmetry.space_group_name_H-M   'P 1'
#
loop_
_entity.id
_entity.type
_entity.pdbx_description
1 polymer ?
#
loop_
_entity_poly.entity_id
_entity_poly.type
_entity_poly.pdbx_seq_one_letter_code
_entity_poly.pdbx_strand_id
1 'polypeptide(L)'
;PAVALAANLHVRQGEIRKAVSVIEKAWSVRPHPALGIAYRSAIEGLSEKDRARRMNQLLKTNPDHRETRILEIENALHAGDAVAAWSELSPLLQNTEPTTRLCLLAAAAETMLENPVDAAVWTRRAATAASEPDWADIAPDGGAFDYEDKDWRRLVFSYGETGDLIHPRFETGAALKPVLDEKTNTGSVRSGEDKTDNPPEATDGATGGRIIGPSGPAP
;
A
#
# COMPACT_ATOMS: atom_id res chain seq x y z
N PRO A 1 -11.83 -11.01 9.17
CA PRO A 1 -11.36 -10.69 10.55
C PRO A 1 -10.53 -11.79 11.24
N ALA A 2 -11.17 -12.85 11.77
CA ALA A 2 -10.52 -13.78 12.71
C ALA A 2 -9.29 -14.49 12.13
N VAL A 3 -9.33 -14.90 10.86
CA VAL A 3 -8.19 -15.55 10.19
C VAL A 3 -7.01 -14.59 10.00
N ALA A 4 -7.26 -13.33 9.63
CA ALA A 4 -6.19 -12.34 9.49
C ALA A 4 -5.48 -12.09 10.84
N LEU A 5 -6.26 -11.97 11.93
CA LEU A 5 -5.72 -11.85 13.28
C LEU A 5 -4.91 -13.08 13.69
N ALA A 6 -5.46 -14.28 13.49
CA ALA A 6 -4.78 -15.53 13.80
C ALA A 6 -3.47 -15.68 13.02
N ALA A 7 -3.47 -15.33 11.73
CA ALA A 7 -2.27 -15.35 10.91
C ALA A 7 -1.20 -14.37 11.42
N ASN A 8 -1.59 -13.15 11.81
CA ASN A 8 -0.67 -12.18 12.39
C ASN A 8 -0.06 -12.68 13.72
N LEU A 9 -0.84 -13.38 14.55
CA LEU A 9 -0.34 -14.02 15.77
C LEU A 9 0.67 -15.13 15.46
N HIS A 10 0.39 -15.98 14.47
CA HIS A 10 1.34 -16.99 14.01
C HIS A 10 2.64 -16.36 13.49
N VAL A 11 2.56 -15.25 12.75
CA VAL A 11 3.75 -14.50 12.30
C VAL A 11 4.58 -14.01 13.48
N ARG A 12 3.95 -13.42 14.50
CA ARG A 12 4.63 -12.97 15.73
C ARG A 12 5.31 -14.11 16.50
N GLN A 13 4.80 -15.33 16.37
CA GLN A 13 5.37 -16.55 16.98
C GLN A 13 6.41 -17.23 16.09
N GLY A 14 6.72 -16.70 14.89
CA GLY A 14 7.63 -17.32 13.92
C GLY A 14 7.02 -18.50 13.15
N GLU A 15 5.72 -18.75 13.30
CA GLU A 15 5.01 -19.87 12.69
C GLU A 15 4.49 -19.54 11.28
N ILE A 16 5.37 -19.03 10.40
CA ILE A 16 5.01 -18.50 9.07
C ILE A 16 4.22 -19.50 8.21
N ARG A 17 4.58 -20.79 8.26
CA ARG A 17 3.87 -21.83 7.50
C ARG A 17 2.40 -21.97 7.92
N LYS A 18 2.11 -21.82 9.21
CA LYS A 18 0.72 -21.88 9.73
C LYS A 18 -0.05 -20.63 9.32
N ALA A 19 0.58 -19.46 9.42
CA ALA A 19 0.00 -18.19 8.98
C ALA A 19 -0.42 -18.24 7.49
N VAL A 20 0.49 -18.66 6.62
CA VAL A 20 0.23 -18.81 5.18
C VAL A 20 -0.89 -19.82 4.93
N SER A 21 -0.83 -21.00 5.58
CA SER A 21 -1.82 -22.06 5.35
C SER A 21 -3.23 -21.67 5.77
N VAL A 22 -3.39 -20.97 6.90
CA VAL A 22 -4.73 -20.55 7.36
C VAL A 22 -5.30 -19.46 6.44
N ILE A 23 -4.47 -18.56 5.93
CA ILE A 23 -4.90 -17.53 4.97
C ILE A 23 -5.32 -18.17 3.64
N GLU A 24 -4.52 -19.07 3.07
CA GLU A 24 -4.84 -19.72 1.78
C GLU A 24 -6.17 -20.47 1.85
N LYS A 25 -6.44 -21.18 2.96
CA LYS A 25 -7.73 -21.84 3.21
C LYS A 25 -8.89 -20.86 3.31
N ALA A 26 -8.70 -19.73 3.97
CA ALA A 26 -9.75 -18.73 4.06
C ALA A 26 -10.01 -18.05 2.71
N TRP A 27 -8.94 -17.76 1.95
CA TRP A 27 -9.02 -17.17 0.62
C TRP A 27 -9.77 -18.07 -0.36
N SER A 28 -9.59 -19.39 -0.28
CA SER A 28 -10.32 -20.34 -1.13
C SER A 28 -11.84 -20.33 -0.89
N VAL A 29 -12.29 -19.91 0.29
CA VAL A 29 -13.70 -19.86 0.65
C VAL A 29 -14.31 -18.48 0.38
N ARG A 30 -13.68 -17.43 0.90
CA ARG A 30 -14.11 -16.03 0.75
C ARG A 30 -12.88 -15.11 0.78
N PRO A 31 -12.36 -14.71 -0.40
CA PRO A 31 -11.32 -13.68 -0.48
C PRO A 31 -11.79 -12.39 0.20
N HIS A 32 -10.85 -11.71 0.86
CA HIS A 32 -11.12 -10.48 1.59
C HIS A 32 -9.83 -9.65 1.66
N PRO A 33 -9.87 -8.31 1.54
CA PRO A 33 -8.66 -7.48 1.48
C PRO A 33 -7.74 -7.65 2.70
N ALA A 34 -8.32 -7.76 3.91
CA ALA A 34 -7.56 -8.04 5.14
C ALA A 34 -6.73 -9.34 5.08
N LEU A 35 -7.20 -10.37 4.36
CA LEU A 35 -6.42 -11.60 4.16
C LEU A 35 -5.22 -11.35 3.23
N GLY A 36 -5.39 -10.55 2.18
CA GLY A 36 -4.32 -10.19 1.26
C GLY A 36 -3.21 -9.38 1.95
N ILE A 37 -3.60 -8.42 2.79
CA ILE A 37 -2.67 -7.65 3.62
C ILE A 37 -1.90 -8.57 4.57
N ALA A 38 -2.60 -9.41 5.34
CA ALA A 38 -1.97 -10.36 6.25
C ALA A 38 -1.05 -11.35 5.51
N TYR A 39 -1.42 -11.77 4.30
CA TYR A 39 -0.60 -12.64 3.46
C TYR A 39 0.70 -11.97 3.07
N ARG A 40 0.66 -10.72 2.59
CA ARG A 40 1.84 -9.92 2.24
C ARG A 40 2.79 -9.80 3.43
N SER A 41 2.27 -9.47 4.61
CA SER A 41 3.07 -9.39 5.84
C SER A 41 3.69 -10.75 6.22
N ALA A 42 2.95 -11.85 6.06
CA ALA A 42 3.46 -13.18 6.38
C ALA A 42 4.62 -13.63 5.46
N ILE A 43 4.68 -13.12 4.23
CA ILE A 43 5.70 -13.50 3.24
C ILE A 43 6.79 -12.44 3.03
N GLU A 44 6.79 -11.35 3.81
CA GLU A 44 7.72 -10.23 3.66
C GLU A 44 9.19 -10.64 3.81
N GLY A 45 9.48 -11.62 4.68
CA GLY A 45 10.83 -12.14 4.88
C GLY A 45 11.36 -13.11 3.80
N LEU A 46 10.56 -13.42 2.76
CA LEU A 46 10.98 -14.29 1.67
C LEU A 46 11.75 -13.53 0.59
N SER A 47 12.49 -14.25 -0.26
CA SER A 47 13.07 -13.65 -1.47
C SER A 47 11.97 -13.09 -2.38
N GLU A 48 12.28 -12.08 -3.20
CA GLU A 48 11.29 -11.49 -4.12
C GLU A 48 10.67 -12.54 -5.07
N LYS A 49 11.50 -13.46 -5.55
CA LYS A 49 11.07 -14.57 -6.41
C LYS A 49 10.11 -15.51 -5.68
N ASP A 50 10.41 -15.86 -4.43
CA ASP A 50 9.54 -16.73 -3.64
C ASP A 50 8.24 -16.03 -3.25
N ARG A 51 8.30 -14.74 -2.92
CA ARG A 51 7.13 -13.90 -2.63
C ARG A 51 6.21 -13.82 -3.84
N ALA A 52 6.74 -13.54 -5.04
CA ALA A 52 5.97 -13.54 -6.28
C ALA A 52 5.36 -14.92 -6.57
N ARG A 53 6.12 -16.01 -6.37
CA ARG A 53 5.62 -17.38 -6.52
C ARG A 53 4.45 -17.66 -5.58
N ARG A 54 4.56 -17.26 -4.30
CA ARG A 54 3.51 -17.44 -3.29
C ARG A 54 2.27 -16.62 -3.61
N MET A 55 2.45 -15.35 -3.99
CA MET A 55 1.34 -14.50 -4.40
C MET A 55 0.59 -15.09 -5.60
N ASN A 56 1.31 -15.54 -6.63
CA ASN A 56 0.71 -16.18 -7.79
C ASN A 56 -0.03 -17.49 -7.45
N GLN A 57 0.37 -18.21 -6.40
CA GLN A 57 -0.37 -19.38 -5.91
C GLN A 57 -1.68 -18.97 -5.24
N LEU A 58 -1.66 -17.92 -4.42
CA LEU A 58 -2.86 -17.39 -3.78
C LEU A 58 -3.87 -16.92 -4.83
N LEU A 59 -3.42 -16.13 -5.82
CA LEU A 59 -4.28 -15.59 -6.88
C LEU A 59 -4.99 -16.69 -7.68
N LYS A 60 -4.29 -17.80 -7.99
CA LYS A 60 -4.87 -18.94 -8.71
C LYS A 60 -5.97 -19.68 -7.96
N THR A 61 -6.11 -19.46 -6.66
CA THR A 61 -7.09 -20.18 -5.84
C THR A 61 -8.52 -19.69 -6.10
N ASN A 62 -8.70 -18.41 -6.44
CA ASN A 62 -10.02 -17.84 -6.68
C ASN A 62 -9.96 -16.72 -7.75
N PRO A 63 -9.60 -17.04 -9.00
CA PRO A 63 -9.18 -16.05 -10.02
C PRO A 63 -10.28 -15.06 -10.41
N ASP A 64 -11.54 -15.51 -10.46
CA ASP A 64 -12.67 -14.67 -10.90
C ASP A 64 -13.17 -13.73 -9.80
N HIS A 65 -12.73 -13.92 -8.56
CA HIS A 65 -13.19 -13.09 -7.45
C HIS A 65 -12.61 -11.69 -7.53
N ARG A 66 -13.45 -10.68 -7.31
CA ARG A 66 -13.07 -9.26 -7.36
C ARG A 66 -11.80 -8.94 -6.56
N GLU A 67 -11.74 -9.37 -5.31
CA GLU A 67 -10.56 -9.14 -4.45
C GLU A 67 -9.29 -9.83 -4.95
N THR A 68 -9.40 -10.94 -5.67
CA THR A 68 -8.24 -11.57 -6.32
C THR A 68 -7.71 -10.70 -7.44
N ARG A 69 -8.60 -10.19 -8.29
CA ARG A 69 -8.23 -9.29 -9.39
C ARG A 69 -7.62 -7.99 -8.86
N ILE A 70 -8.18 -7.43 -7.79
CA ILE A 70 -7.59 -6.24 -7.13
C ILE A 70 -6.21 -6.55 -6.54
N LEU A 71 -6.05 -7.69 -5.89
CA LEU A 71 -4.75 -8.10 -5.36
C LEU A 71 -3.72 -8.32 -6.48
N GLU A 72 -4.13 -8.80 -7.64
CA GLU A 72 -3.30 -8.93 -8.83
C GLU A 72 -2.85 -7.56 -9.36
N ILE A 73 -3.76 -6.60 -9.45
CA ILE A 73 -3.46 -5.20 -9.83
C ILE A 73 -2.46 -4.59 -8.84
N GLU A 74 -2.73 -4.71 -7.53
CA GLU A 74 -1.81 -4.25 -6.49
C GLU A 74 -0.43 -4.90 -6.68
N ASN A 75 -0.37 -6.21 -6.90
CA ASN A 75 0.90 -6.93 -7.07
C ASN A 75 1.66 -6.48 -8.33
N ALA A 76 0.97 -6.24 -9.45
CA ALA A 76 1.57 -5.69 -10.67
C ALA A 76 2.15 -4.29 -10.44
N LEU A 77 1.43 -3.41 -9.72
CA LEU A 77 1.93 -2.09 -9.35
C LEU A 77 3.17 -2.17 -8.46
N HIS A 78 3.18 -3.07 -7.46
CA HIS A 78 4.37 -3.29 -6.62
C HIS A 78 5.57 -3.84 -7.41
N ALA A 79 5.31 -4.57 -8.50
CA ALA A 79 6.36 -5.07 -9.39
C ALA A 79 6.82 -4.03 -10.44
N GLY A 80 6.24 -2.83 -10.46
CA GLY A 80 6.55 -1.79 -11.44
C GLY A 80 5.90 -1.99 -12.81
N ASP A 81 4.98 -2.96 -12.95
CA ASP A 81 4.30 -3.26 -14.22
C ASP A 81 2.93 -2.57 -14.27
N ALA A 82 2.94 -1.28 -14.60
CA ALA A 82 1.72 -0.47 -14.67
C ALA A 82 0.81 -0.91 -15.83
N VAL A 83 1.38 -1.45 -16.90
CA VAL A 83 0.63 -1.89 -18.08
C VAL A 83 -0.19 -3.13 -17.74
N ALA A 84 0.41 -4.11 -17.06
CA ALA A 84 -0.33 -5.27 -16.56
C ALA A 84 -1.41 -4.87 -15.55
N ALA A 85 -1.08 -3.94 -14.62
CA ALA A 85 -2.05 -3.41 -13.68
C ALA A 85 -3.26 -2.78 -14.39
N TRP A 86 -3.03 -1.99 -15.44
CA TRP A 86 -4.11 -1.36 -16.21
C TRP A 86 -4.92 -2.38 -17.01
N SER A 87 -4.28 -3.40 -17.59
CA SER A 87 -4.97 -4.46 -18.31
C SER A 87 -6.02 -5.16 -17.44
N GLU A 88 -5.69 -5.42 -16.17
CA GLU A 88 -6.64 -6.03 -15.23
C GLU A 88 -7.65 -5.05 -14.63
N LEU A 89 -7.23 -3.81 -14.39
CA LEU A 89 -8.09 -2.77 -13.80
C LEU A 89 -9.17 -2.27 -14.76
N SER A 90 -8.87 -2.16 -16.06
CA SER A 90 -9.79 -1.58 -17.06
C SER A 90 -11.13 -2.32 -17.13
N PRO A 91 -11.20 -3.66 -17.20
CA PRO A 91 -12.48 -4.38 -17.13
C PRO A 91 -13.26 -4.14 -15.83
N LEU A 92 -12.60 -3.97 -14.69
CA LEU A 92 -13.28 -3.71 -13.41
C LEU A 92 -13.97 -2.34 -13.40
N LEU A 93 -13.31 -1.32 -13.96
CA LEU A 93 -13.86 0.04 -14.08
C LEU A 93 -14.98 0.17 -15.12
N GLN A 94 -15.01 -0.70 -16.13
CA GLN A 94 -16.06 -0.69 -17.16
C GLN A 94 -17.33 -1.41 -16.72
N ASN A 95 -17.18 -2.49 -15.95
CA ASN A 95 -18.30 -3.36 -15.57
C ASN A 95 -19.05 -2.89 -14.32
N THR A 96 -18.47 -1.98 -13.54
CA THR A 96 -19.02 -1.53 -12.26
C THR A 96 -18.77 -0.04 -12.08
N GLU A 97 -19.61 0.63 -11.29
CA GLU A 97 -19.30 1.99 -10.88
C GLU A 97 -17.95 2.02 -10.12
N PRO A 98 -17.00 2.88 -10.52
CA PRO A 98 -15.70 2.93 -9.89
C PRO A 98 -15.81 3.29 -8.41
N THR A 99 -15.22 2.45 -7.56
CA THR A 99 -15.07 2.74 -6.14
C THR A 99 -13.85 3.63 -5.90
N THR A 100 -13.78 4.26 -4.73
CA THR A 100 -12.60 5.04 -4.30
C THR A 100 -11.33 4.23 -4.46
N ARG A 101 -11.33 2.95 -4.06
CA ARG A 101 -10.17 2.07 -4.13
C ARG A 101 -9.73 1.81 -5.58
N LEU A 102 -10.65 1.51 -6.49
CA LEU A 102 -10.33 1.30 -7.90
C LEU A 102 -9.83 2.59 -8.58
N CYS A 103 -10.41 3.75 -8.25
CA CYS A 103 -9.92 5.04 -8.75
C CYS A 103 -8.51 5.35 -8.25
N LEU A 104 -8.18 5.04 -6.99
CA LEU A 104 -6.83 5.24 -6.47
C LEU A 104 -5.81 4.29 -7.12
N LEU A 105 -6.19 3.05 -7.43
CA LEU A 105 -5.36 2.14 -8.23
C LEU A 105 -5.11 2.68 -9.64
N ALA A 106 -6.13 3.25 -10.28
CA ALA A 106 -5.99 3.87 -11.59
C ALA A 106 -5.04 5.08 -11.52
N ALA A 107 -5.19 5.94 -10.52
CA ALA A 107 -4.31 7.08 -10.32
C ALA A 107 -2.85 6.65 -10.11
N ALA A 108 -2.62 5.59 -9.35
CA ALA A 108 -1.28 5.04 -9.14
C ALA A 108 -0.69 4.45 -10.43
N ALA A 109 -1.48 3.69 -11.19
CA ALA A 109 -1.06 3.13 -12.48
C ALA A 109 -0.66 4.24 -13.47
N GLU A 110 -1.49 5.27 -13.63
CA GLU A 110 -1.21 6.41 -14.52
C GLU A 110 0.00 7.22 -14.06
N THR A 111 0.20 7.38 -12.75
CA THR A 111 1.39 8.04 -12.21
C THR A 111 2.66 7.29 -12.62
N MET A 112 2.65 5.96 -12.54
CA MET A 112 3.77 5.11 -12.91
C MET A 112 3.99 5.02 -14.44
N LEU A 113 2.94 5.28 -15.24
CA LEU A 113 3.01 5.44 -16.70
C LEU A 113 3.43 6.86 -17.14
N GLU A 114 3.76 7.74 -16.20
CA GLU A 114 4.12 9.14 -16.47
C GLU A 114 2.99 9.96 -17.12
N ASN A 115 1.73 9.66 -16.78
CA ASN A 115 0.52 10.35 -17.25
C ASN A 115 -0.12 11.21 -16.12
N PRO A 116 0.46 12.36 -15.74
CA PRO A 116 0.02 13.12 -14.57
C PRO A 116 -1.40 13.71 -14.70
N VAL A 117 -1.84 14.00 -15.93
CA VAL A 117 -3.18 14.55 -16.19
C VAL A 117 -4.25 13.51 -15.85
N ASP A 118 -4.09 12.28 -16.33
CA ASP A 118 -5.03 11.20 -16.08
C ASP A 118 -4.97 10.73 -14.63
N ALA A 119 -3.77 10.67 -14.04
CA ALA A 119 -3.61 10.42 -12.61
C ALA A 119 -4.43 11.41 -11.76
N ALA A 120 -4.35 12.71 -12.05
CA ALA A 120 -5.11 13.74 -11.34
C ALA A 120 -6.63 13.68 -11.59
N VAL A 121 -7.06 13.20 -12.76
CA VAL A 121 -8.48 12.92 -13.04
C VAL A 121 -8.98 11.81 -12.13
N TRP A 122 -8.23 10.71 -12.03
CA TRP A 122 -8.59 9.58 -11.18
C TRP A 122 -8.57 9.91 -9.70
N THR A 123 -7.60 10.69 -9.22
CA THR A 123 -7.58 11.17 -7.83
C THR A 123 -8.82 12.01 -7.51
N ARG A 124 -9.24 12.91 -8.42
CA ARG A 124 -10.46 13.70 -8.22
C ARG A 124 -11.72 12.83 -8.22
N ARG A 125 -11.80 11.84 -9.11
CA ARG A 125 -12.90 10.87 -9.12
C ARG A 125 -12.96 10.07 -7.82
N ALA A 126 -11.82 9.66 -7.27
CA ALA A 126 -11.75 8.91 -6.03
C ALA A 126 -12.39 9.65 -4.85
N ALA A 127 -12.28 10.99 -4.82
CA ALA A 127 -12.85 11.82 -3.76
C ALA A 127 -14.39 11.83 -3.68
N THR A 128 -15.06 11.50 -4.79
CA THR A 128 -16.53 11.44 -4.86
C THR A 128 -17.07 10.03 -5.11
N ALA A 129 -16.20 9.06 -5.34
CA ALA A 129 -16.56 7.67 -5.61
C ALA A 129 -17.10 6.96 -4.36
N ALA A 130 -17.85 5.88 -4.58
CA ALA A 130 -18.34 5.05 -3.49
C ALA A 130 -17.19 4.33 -2.75
N SER A 131 -17.27 4.29 -1.42
CA SER A 131 -16.36 3.49 -0.60
C SER A 131 -16.75 2.00 -0.62
N GLU A 132 -15.86 1.12 -0.19
CA GLU A 132 -16.10 -0.32 -0.10
C GLU A 132 -16.22 -0.76 1.36
N PRO A 133 -17.31 -1.46 1.76
CA PRO A 133 -17.47 -1.95 3.14
C PRO A 133 -16.30 -2.82 3.62
N ASP A 134 -15.94 -3.87 2.86
CA ASP A 134 -14.86 -4.80 3.22
C ASP A 134 -13.47 -4.12 3.30
N TRP A 135 -13.25 -3.00 2.59
CA TRP A 135 -12.01 -2.23 2.66
C TRP A 135 -11.99 -1.26 3.87
N ALA A 136 -13.15 -0.69 4.20
CA ALA A 136 -13.31 0.22 5.35
C ALA A 136 -13.02 -0.46 6.70
N ASP A 137 -13.03 -1.79 6.74
CA ASP A 137 -12.63 -2.60 7.90
C ASP A 137 -11.15 -2.52 8.26
N ILE A 138 -10.34 -1.99 7.35
CA ILE A 138 -8.91 -1.89 7.52
C ILE A 138 -8.60 -0.47 7.97
N ALA A 139 -8.09 -0.35 9.19
CA ALA A 139 -7.60 0.90 9.72
C ALA A 139 -6.39 1.40 8.89
N PRO A 140 -6.11 2.71 8.89
CA PRO A 140 -5.12 3.29 7.98
C PRO A 140 -3.70 2.77 8.25
N ASP A 141 -3.43 2.38 9.49
CA ASP A 141 -2.20 1.74 9.95
C ASP A 141 -2.08 0.26 9.54
N GLY A 142 -3.13 -0.32 8.95
CA GLY A 142 -3.18 -1.72 8.53
C GLY A 142 -3.79 -2.68 9.55
N GLY A 143 -4.23 -2.20 10.71
CA GLY A 143 -5.01 -2.99 11.65
C GLY A 143 -6.37 -3.36 11.06
N ALA A 144 -6.69 -4.64 10.94
CA ALA A 144 -8.01 -5.06 10.50
C ALA A 144 -8.96 -5.15 11.70
N PHE A 145 -10.14 -4.53 11.61
CA PHE A 145 -11.21 -4.59 12.62
C PHE A 145 -10.81 -4.01 13.99
N ASP A 146 -9.98 -2.96 14.00
CA ASP A 146 -9.63 -2.22 15.23
C ASP A 146 -10.80 -1.33 15.67
N TYR A 147 -11.79 -1.97 16.28
CA TYR A 147 -13.06 -1.36 16.70
C TYR A 147 -13.10 -1.20 18.23
N GLU A 148 -13.61 -0.08 18.70
CA GLU A 148 -13.89 0.16 20.12
C GLU A 148 -15.18 -0.57 20.56
N ASP A 149 -15.41 -0.66 21.87
CA ASP A 149 -16.64 -1.26 22.43
C ASP A 149 -17.93 -0.66 21.85
N LYS A 150 -17.92 0.65 21.56
CA LYS A 150 -19.06 1.36 20.96
C LYS A 150 -19.34 0.89 19.52
N ASP A 151 -18.29 0.56 18.77
CA ASP A 151 -18.34 0.12 17.39
C ASP A 151 -18.88 -1.30 17.31
N TRP A 152 -18.39 -2.18 18.20
CA TRP A 152 -18.93 -3.53 18.39
C TRP A 152 -20.40 -3.52 18.79
N ARG A 153 -20.75 -2.65 19.74
CA ARG A 153 -22.14 -2.48 20.16
C ARG A 153 -23.03 -2.10 18.97
N ARG A 154 -22.62 -1.14 18.15
CA ARG A 154 -23.36 -0.76 16.94
C ARG A 154 -23.53 -1.93 15.97
N LEU A 155 -22.46 -2.66 15.67
CA LEU A 155 -22.49 -3.83 14.79
C LEU A 155 -23.48 -4.90 15.25
N VAL A 156 -23.51 -5.18 16.56
CA VAL A 156 -24.43 -6.16 17.14
C VAL A 156 -25.88 -5.68 17.01
N PHE A 157 -26.14 -4.39 17.24
CA PHE A 157 -27.48 -3.82 17.11
C PHE A 157 -27.96 -3.78 15.66
N SER A 158 -27.14 -3.29 14.72
CA SER A 158 -27.51 -3.23 13.30
C SER A 158 -27.78 -4.62 12.73
N TYR A 159 -26.92 -5.59 13.05
CA TYR A 159 -27.14 -6.98 12.65
C TYR A 159 -28.40 -7.58 13.28
N GLY A 160 -28.67 -7.30 14.56
CA GLY A 160 -29.86 -7.78 15.26
C GLY A 160 -31.17 -7.19 14.71
N GLU A 161 -31.12 -5.97 14.18
CA GLU A 161 -32.29 -5.24 13.68
C GLU A 161 -32.56 -5.50 12.19
N THR A 162 -31.52 -5.43 11.35
CA THR A 162 -31.66 -5.51 9.88
C THR A 162 -31.08 -6.78 9.28
N GLY A 163 -30.22 -7.51 10.02
CA GLY A 163 -29.43 -8.61 9.48
C GLY A 163 -28.19 -8.16 8.70
N ASP A 164 -27.93 -6.85 8.63
CA ASP A 164 -26.79 -6.29 7.91
C ASP A 164 -25.62 -6.01 8.87
N LEU A 165 -24.42 -6.34 8.41
CA LEU A 165 -23.18 -5.93 9.05
C LEU A 165 -22.65 -4.69 8.34
N ILE A 166 -23.12 -3.51 8.78
CA ILE A 166 -22.60 -2.24 8.29
C ILE A 166 -21.45 -1.81 9.20
N HIS A 167 -20.28 -1.63 8.59
CA HIS A 167 -19.07 -1.37 9.34
C HIS A 167 -19.00 0.09 9.85
N PRO A 168 -18.71 0.35 11.13
CA PRO A 168 -18.76 1.70 11.71
C PRO A 168 -17.87 2.72 10.97
N ARG A 169 -16.70 2.30 10.50
CA ARG A 169 -15.81 3.13 9.67
C ARG A 169 -16.41 3.49 8.32
N PHE A 170 -17.14 2.55 7.72
CA PHE A 170 -17.87 2.76 6.47
C PHE A 170 -19.02 3.77 6.67
N GLU A 171 -19.81 3.63 7.73
CA GLU A 171 -20.92 4.54 8.04
C GLU A 171 -20.46 5.98 8.27
N THR A 172 -19.34 6.12 8.98
CA THR A 172 -18.78 7.43 9.36
C THR A 172 -17.94 8.08 8.25
N GLY A 173 -17.63 7.36 7.16
CA GLY A 173 -16.72 7.84 6.13
C GLY A 173 -15.28 8.06 6.64
N ALA A 174 -14.85 7.28 7.63
CA ALA A 174 -13.50 7.39 8.19
C ALA A 174 -12.41 7.15 7.14
N ALA A 175 -11.23 7.73 7.36
CA ALA A 175 -10.08 7.59 6.44
C ALA A 175 -9.77 6.12 6.15
N LEU A 176 -9.53 5.77 4.90
CA LEU A 176 -9.23 4.40 4.48
C LEU A 176 -7.72 4.16 4.47
N LYS A 177 -7.29 2.90 4.57
CA LYS A 177 -5.89 2.54 4.27
C LYS A 177 -5.56 2.93 2.82
N PRO A 178 -4.38 3.55 2.57
CA PRO A 178 -3.93 3.80 1.21
C PRO A 178 -3.78 2.48 0.46
N VAL A 179 -4.11 2.48 -0.83
CA VAL A 179 -4.15 1.23 -1.62
C VAL A 179 -2.75 0.69 -1.91
N LEU A 180 -1.78 1.59 -2.07
CA LEU A 180 -0.36 1.26 -2.14
C LEU A 180 0.33 1.74 -0.87
N ASP A 181 1.29 0.95 -0.37
CA ASP A 181 2.09 1.34 0.79
C ASP A 181 3.02 2.51 0.40
N GLU A 182 3.21 3.47 1.31
CA GLU A 182 3.97 4.72 1.07
C GLU A 182 5.37 4.52 0.50
N LYS A 183 6.02 3.38 0.80
CA LYS A 183 7.35 3.02 0.29
C LYS A 183 7.42 2.99 -1.25
N THR A 184 6.30 2.73 -1.92
CA THR A 184 6.20 2.73 -3.39
C THR A 184 5.99 4.12 -3.98
N ASN A 185 5.46 5.07 -3.20
CA ASN A 185 5.13 6.43 -3.65
C ASN A 185 6.34 7.40 -3.59
N THR A 186 7.44 6.99 -2.95
CA THR A 186 8.70 7.78 -2.85
C THR A 186 9.63 7.62 -4.06
N GLY A 187 9.21 6.96 -5.13
CA GLY A 187 9.92 6.97 -6.41
C GLY A 187 9.66 8.28 -7.15
N SER A 188 10.67 9.17 -7.19
CA SER A 188 10.70 10.43 -7.97
C SER A 188 10.23 11.70 -7.26
N VAL A 189 10.89 12.05 -6.14
CA VAL A 189 11.28 13.44 -5.93
C VAL A 189 12.80 13.48 -6.05
N ARG A 190 13.30 13.64 -7.28
CA ARG A 190 14.68 14.11 -7.47
C ARG A 190 14.73 15.49 -6.86
N SER A 191 15.39 15.61 -5.71
CA SER A 191 15.91 16.87 -5.19
C SER A 191 16.74 17.52 -6.30
N GLY A 192 16.17 18.52 -6.97
CA GLY A 192 16.93 19.41 -7.82
C GLY A 192 17.93 20.13 -6.94
N GLU A 193 19.22 19.83 -7.12
CA GLU A 193 20.29 20.68 -6.65
C GLU A 193 20.16 22.02 -7.38
N ASP A 194 19.66 23.01 -6.65
CA ASP A 194 19.64 24.41 -7.07
C ASP A 194 21.09 24.92 -7.12
N LYS A 195 21.61 25.12 -8.33
CA LYS A 195 22.86 25.82 -8.57
C LYS A 195 22.60 27.32 -8.42
N THR A 196 22.76 27.85 -7.22
CA THR A 196 23.07 29.26 -7.01
C THR A 196 23.97 29.42 -5.79
N ASP A 197 25.25 29.73 -6.02
CA ASP A 197 25.82 30.99 -5.54
C ASP A 197 27.33 31.07 -5.86
N ASN A 198 27.65 32.11 -6.60
CA ASN A 198 28.99 32.55 -6.93
C ASN A 198 29.45 33.51 -5.82
N PRO A 199 30.60 33.34 -5.16
CA PRO A 199 31.03 34.29 -4.14
C PRO A 199 31.62 35.56 -4.80
N PRO A 200 31.43 36.76 -4.20
CA PRO A 200 31.94 37.99 -4.78
C PRO A 200 33.44 38.14 -4.58
N GLU A 201 34.06 38.67 -5.63
CA GLU A 201 35.43 39.13 -5.76
C GLU A 201 35.77 40.17 -4.68
N ALA A 202 36.78 39.88 -3.86
CA ALA A 202 37.36 40.82 -2.91
C ALA A 202 38.82 41.09 -3.30
N THR A 203 39.06 42.30 -3.78
CA THR A 203 40.40 42.82 -4.05
C THR A 203 41.06 43.35 -2.78
N ASP A 204 42.34 43.00 -2.67
CA ASP A 204 43.46 43.82 -2.20
C ASP A 204 43.89 43.76 -0.73
N GLY A 205 45.21 43.62 -0.55
CA GLY A 205 45.93 44.08 0.65
C GLY A 205 46.72 43.05 1.46
N ALA A 206 48.05 43.15 1.35
CA ALA A 206 49.06 42.91 2.39
C ALA A 206 49.79 41.54 2.49
N THR A 207 50.95 41.53 1.85
CA THR A 207 52.29 41.28 2.44
C THR A 207 52.51 39.98 3.24
N GLY A 208 53.23 39.04 2.59
CA GLY A 208 53.69 37.79 3.16
C GLY A 208 54.71 37.94 4.30
N GLY A 209 54.35 37.38 5.45
CA GLY A 209 55.23 37.08 6.57
C GLY A 209 55.59 35.59 6.59
N ARG A 210 56.87 35.31 6.40
CA ARG A 210 57.58 34.03 6.42
C ARG A 210 57.54 33.36 7.81
N ILE A 211 57.10 32.10 7.92
CA ILE A 211 57.49 31.20 9.04
C ILE A 211 57.77 29.77 8.54
N ILE A 212 58.84 29.22 9.11
CA ILE A 212 59.54 27.96 8.86
C ILE A 212 59.04 26.89 9.85
N GLY A 213 58.76 25.67 9.35
CA GLY A 213 58.84 24.38 10.06
C GLY A 213 57.80 24.09 11.17
N PRO A 214 57.67 22.82 11.64
CA PRO A 214 58.67 21.75 11.56
C PRO A 214 58.20 20.42 10.92
N SER A 215 59.20 19.72 10.42
CA SER A 215 59.21 18.33 9.97
C SER A 215 59.01 17.38 11.16
N GLY A 216 58.16 16.36 11.01
CA GLY A 216 58.33 15.10 11.73
C GLY A 216 59.58 14.35 11.23
N PRO A 217 60.06 13.33 11.96
CA PRO A 217 59.64 11.98 11.57
C PRO A 217 59.44 11.01 12.74
N ALA A 218 58.77 9.89 12.42
CA ALA A 218 58.62 8.68 13.22
C ALA A 218 59.89 7.79 13.17
N PRO A 219 59.78 6.54 13.66
CA PRO A 219 60.34 6.01 14.92
C PRO A 219 61.87 5.85 14.98
#